data_AF-F5YZM7-F1
#
_entry.id   AF-F5YZM7-F1
#
_cell.length_a   1.000
_cell.length_b   1.000
_cell.length_c   1.000
_cell.angle_alpha   90.00
_cell.angle_beta   90.00
_cell.angle_gamma   90.00
#
_symmetry.space_group_name_H-M   'P 1'
#
loop_
_entity.id
_entity.type
_entity.pdbx_description
1 polymer ?
#
loop_
_entity_poly.entity_id
_entity_poly.type
_entity_poly.pdbx_seq_one_letter_code
_entity_poly.pdbx_strand_id
1 'polypeptide(L)'
;MSFDGTTSSTRWLVIDLANDPLGHPNSEVGADPARPYASISIAHGIRRFEFMIHADETDEQAEDPEFVAAMLAPFLPHPHDVDVIRHRVYTHHSRIAGAFRRGRLLLAGDAAHLMPVWQGQGYNSGIRDAMNLGWKLAAVVQGQAQPSLLDSYDTERRKHARAMIDLSTMVGRVISPTNRRVAAVRDRVIRAASAVPTLKRYVLEMRFKPMPRYDHGAVVHDQPHRPDSPTGTLFIQPRVDTRTGTDLLLDDVIGVGFAVLAWNNNPRALLGEEAFAQWNALGASFIAIRPLTQLHWTPPGQVDDPAVTIVGDRTGELKAWFDRHTESVLFLRPDRCIAAACIAQRAAEVSARLVDVLTLTVGGDNADGTGPVLHVPQPAAESAGTTP
;
A
#
# COMPACT_ATOMS: atom_id res chain seq x y z
N MET A 1 10.50 2.21 22.98
CA MET A 1 9.17 2.02 22.37
C MET A 1 8.77 0.58 22.67
N SER A 2 7.51 0.32 23.03
CA SER A 2 7.01 -1.06 23.18
C SER A 2 6.87 -1.72 21.82
N PHE A 3 6.82 -3.05 21.80
CA PHE A 3 6.52 -3.84 20.61
C PHE A 3 5.45 -4.88 20.94
N ASP A 4 4.21 -4.40 20.93
CA ASP A 4 3.06 -5.05 21.53
C ASP A 4 2.39 -6.03 20.58
N GLY A 5 1.91 -7.15 21.10
CA GLY A 5 1.18 -8.16 20.34
C GLY A 5 1.55 -9.57 20.75
N THR A 6 1.36 -10.53 19.84
CA THR A 6 1.55 -11.95 20.12
C THR A 6 2.47 -12.60 19.08
N THR A 7 3.02 -13.75 19.47
CA THR A 7 3.73 -14.65 18.57
C THR A 7 2.98 -15.96 18.60
N SER A 8 2.69 -16.47 17.41
CA SER A 8 2.01 -17.75 17.26
C SER A 8 2.85 -18.85 17.91
N SER A 9 2.22 -19.81 18.57
CA SER A 9 2.89 -21.05 18.97
C SER A 9 3.03 -22.03 17.79
N THR A 10 2.26 -21.81 16.72
CA THR A 10 2.29 -22.62 15.50
C THR A 10 3.44 -22.21 14.61
N ARG A 11 4.30 -23.18 14.29
CA ARG A 11 5.40 -23.08 13.32
C ARG A 11 4.93 -23.53 11.94
N TRP A 12 5.61 -23.04 10.92
CA TRP A 12 5.35 -23.36 9.51
C TRP A 12 6.65 -23.70 8.81
N LEU A 13 6.61 -24.71 7.96
CA LEU A 13 7.71 -25.12 7.11
C LEU A 13 7.48 -24.57 5.69
N VAL A 14 8.47 -23.86 5.14
CA VAL A 14 8.51 -23.42 3.75
C VAL A 14 9.49 -24.27 2.98
N ILE A 15 9.03 -24.83 1.86
CA ILE A 15 9.83 -25.57 0.88
C ILE A 15 9.67 -24.88 -0.47
N ASP A 16 10.76 -24.42 -1.07
CA ASP A 16 10.75 -23.96 -2.45
C ASP A 16 11.42 -25.01 -3.34
N LEU A 17 10.72 -25.41 -4.39
CA LEU A 17 11.20 -26.34 -5.41
C LEU A 17 11.52 -25.57 -6.68
N ALA A 18 12.73 -25.75 -7.22
CA ALA A 18 13.02 -25.37 -8.59
C ALA A 18 12.27 -26.29 -9.57
N ASN A 19 12.15 -25.84 -10.82
CA ASN A 19 11.50 -26.59 -11.89
C ASN A 19 10.10 -27.09 -11.50
N ASP A 20 9.25 -26.15 -11.04
CA ASP A 20 7.88 -26.36 -10.54
C ASP A 20 7.23 -27.64 -11.07
N PRO A 21 7.20 -28.72 -10.27
CA PRO A 21 6.81 -30.04 -10.74
C PRO A 21 5.30 -30.14 -11.05
N LEU A 22 4.51 -29.19 -10.56
CA LEU A 22 3.08 -29.11 -10.85
C LEU A 22 2.78 -28.32 -12.12
N GLY A 23 3.61 -27.33 -12.45
CA GLY A 23 3.56 -26.58 -13.71
C GLY A 23 2.31 -25.71 -13.95
N HIS A 24 1.40 -25.58 -12.97
CA HIS A 24 0.16 -24.80 -13.11
C HIS A 24 0.21 -23.46 -12.35
N PRO A 25 -0.35 -22.35 -12.86
CA PRO A 25 -0.09 -21.00 -12.34
C PRO A 25 -0.84 -20.65 -11.04
N ASN A 26 -1.60 -21.58 -10.46
CA ASN A 26 -2.49 -21.28 -9.35
C ASN A 26 -1.75 -21.07 -8.01
N SER A 27 -2.49 -20.48 -7.07
CA SER A 27 -2.15 -20.46 -5.65
C SER A 27 -3.29 -21.12 -4.89
N GLU A 28 -2.96 -22.14 -4.11
CA GLU A 28 -3.90 -22.91 -3.32
C GLU A 28 -3.58 -22.74 -1.85
N VAL A 29 -4.62 -22.52 -1.04
CA VAL A 29 -4.53 -22.55 0.42
C VAL A 29 -5.46 -23.64 0.90
N GLY A 30 -4.87 -24.75 1.34
CA GLY A 30 -5.57 -25.91 1.84
C GLY A 30 -5.89 -25.75 3.32
N ALA A 31 -7.18 -25.58 3.63
CA ALA A 31 -7.67 -25.54 5.01
C ALA A 31 -7.91 -26.95 5.58
N ASP A 32 -7.03 -27.91 5.27
CA ASP A 32 -7.17 -29.32 5.66
C ASP A 32 -6.93 -29.47 7.18
N PRO A 33 -7.88 -30.02 7.96
CA PRO A 33 -7.70 -30.23 9.39
C PRO A 33 -6.57 -31.22 9.72
N ALA A 34 -6.16 -32.09 8.80
CA ALA A 34 -5.02 -32.98 9.01
C ALA A 34 -3.69 -32.22 8.98
N ARG A 35 -3.53 -31.28 8.03
CA ARG A 35 -2.42 -30.34 7.97
C ARG A 35 -2.75 -29.18 7.03
N PRO A 36 -3.00 -27.97 7.56
CA PRO A 36 -3.15 -26.79 6.72
C PRO A 36 -1.89 -26.55 5.89
N TYR A 37 -2.08 -26.18 4.63
CA TYR A 37 -0.98 -25.97 3.69
C TYR A 37 -1.24 -24.81 2.72
N ALA A 38 -0.18 -24.35 2.06
CA ALA A 38 -0.26 -23.53 0.86
C ALA A 38 0.60 -24.12 -0.26
N SER A 39 0.14 -24.03 -1.50
CA SER A 39 0.90 -24.37 -2.72
C SER A 39 0.81 -23.19 -3.67
N ILE A 40 1.93 -22.52 -3.92
CA ILE A 40 1.96 -21.23 -4.59
C ILE A 40 2.98 -21.30 -5.72
N SER A 41 2.53 -21.13 -6.96
CA SER A 41 3.43 -20.87 -8.08
C SER A 41 4.01 -19.47 -7.92
N ILE A 42 5.34 -19.35 -7.90
CA ILE A 42 6.03 -18.06 -7.85
C ILE A 42 6.90 -17.89 -9.10
N ALA A 43 7.50 -16.71 -9.26
CA ALA A 43 8.29 -16.37 -10.44
C ALA A 43 9.43 -17.38 -10.70
N HIS A 44 9.89 -17.44 -11.95
CA HIS A 44 11.02 -18.28 -12.40
C HIS A 44 10.77 -19.79 -12.33
N GLY A 45 9.51 -20.23 -12.41
CA GLY A 45 9.18 -21.65 -12.40
C GLY A 45 9.49 -22.31 -11.06
N ILE A 46 9.28 -21.59 -9.95
CA ILE A 46 9.48 -22.10 -8.60
C ILE A 46 8.10 -22.42 -8.00
N ARG A 47 8.01 -23.56 -7.31
CA ARG A 47 6.83 -23.92 -6.50
C ARG A 47 7.16 -23.76 -5.03
N ARG A 48 6.43 -22.89 -4.33
CA ARG A 48 6.47 -22.80 -2.88
C ARG A 48 5.39 -23.67 -2.27
N PHE A 49 5.79 -24.55 -1.37
CA PHE A 49 4.90 -25.19 -0.41
C PHE A 49 5.10 -24.60 0.98
N GLU A 50 4.00 -24.39 1.69
CA GLU A 50 4.02 -24.06 3.11
C GLU A 50 3.18 -25.07 3.87
N PHE A 51 3.72 -25.63 4.95
CA PHE A 51 3.04 -26.63 5.77
C PHE A 51 3.03 -26.20 7.22
N MET A 52 1.87 -26.30 7.87
CA MET A 52 1.83 -26.14 9.32
C MET A 52 2.62 -27.29 9.97
N ILE A 53 3.47 -26.99 10.94
CA ILE A 53 4.18 -27.97 11.76
C ILE A 53 3.37 -28.25 13.02
N HIS A 54 3.16 -29.52 13.37
CA HIS A 54 2.45 -29.90 14.58
C HIS A 54 3.28 -29.65 15.84
N ALA A 55 2.61 -29.58 16.99
CA ALA A 55 3.26 -29.22 18.25
C ALA A 55 4.28 -30.27 18.71
N ASP A 56 4.09 -31.52 18.30
CA ASP A 56 4.92 -32.69 18.59
C ASP A 56 6.06 -32.92 17.58
N GLU A 57 6.12 -32.15 16.50
CA GLU A 57 7.15 -32.28 15.46
C GLU A 57 8.29 -31.29 15.70
N THR A 58 9.55 -31.70 15.76
CA THR A 58 10.68 -30.80 16.06
C THR A 58 11.22 -30.07 14.84
N ASP A 59 12.06 -29.06 15.04
CA ASP A 59 12.73 -28.35 13.93
C ASP A 59 13.72 -29.30 13.22
N GLU A 60 14.38 -30.20 13.95
CA GLU A 60 15.27 -31.23 13.39
C GLU A 60 14.51 -32.23 12.52
N GLN A 61 13.29 -32.60 12.90
CA GLN A 61 12.44 -33.43 12.05
C GLN A 61 12.03 -32.69 10.78
N ALA A 62 11.75 -31.39 10.86
CA ALA A 62 11.43 -30.60 9.68
C ALA A 62 12.60 -30.58 8.69
N GLU A 63 13.85 -30.63 9.17
CA GLU A 63 15.07 -30.70 8.34
C GLU A 63 15.35 -32.08 7.74
N ASP A 64 14.67 -33.13 8.17
CA ASP A 64 14.83 -34.49 7.64
C ASP A 64 14.27 -34.58 6.19
N PRO A 65 15.07 -34.98 5.19
CA PRO A 65 14.60 -35.20 3.83
C PRO A 65 13.40 -36.14 3.72
N GLU A 66 13.32 -37.15 4.59
CA GLU A 66 12.18 -38.08 4.61
C GLU A 66 10.90 -37.40 5.09
N PHE A 67 11.01 -36.49 6.06
CA PHE A 67 9.87 -35.68 6.50
C PHE A 67 9.40 -34.75 5.38
N VAL A 68 10.33 -34.09 4.68
CA VAL A 68 10.04 -33.23 3.52
C VAL A 68 9.34 -34.03 2.41
N ALA A 69 9.85 -35.22 2.06
CA ALA A 69 9.24 -36.09 1.07
C ALA A 69 7.81 -36.51 1.49
N ALA A 70 7.60 -36.84 2.77
CA ALA A 70 6.28 -37.16 3.30
C ALA A 70 5.29 -35.97 3.22
N MET A 71 5.76 -34.74 3.42
CA MET A 71 4.94 -33.53 3.25
C MET A 71 4.54 -33.29 1.79
N LEU A 72 5.42 -33.61 0.84
CA LEU A 72 5.20 -33.41 -0.60
C LEU A 72 4.39 -34.53 -1.26
N ALA A 73 4.41 -35.74 -0.70
CA ALA A 73 3.75 -36.93 -1.25
C ALA A 73 2.25 -36.76 -1.61
N PRO A 74 1.43 -35.98 -0.89
CA PRO A 74 0.04 -35.74 -1.28
C PRO A 74 -0.12 -34.95 -2.58
N PHE A 75 0.92 -34.22 -3.01
CA PHE A 75 0.89 -33.33 -4.17
C PHE A 75 1.68 -33.89 -5.35
N LEU A 76 2.73 -34.67 -5.08
CA LEU A 76 3.69 -35.13 -6.08
C LEU A 76 3.77 -36.66 -6.11
N PRO A 77 3.75 -37.29 -7.30
CA PRO A 77 3.89 -38.74 -7.43
C PRO A 77 5.31 -39.23 -7.08
N HIS A 78 6.31 -38.37 -7.20
CA HIS A 78 7.72 -38.67 -6.95
C HIS A 78 8.34 -37.61 -6.02
N PRO A 79 7.99 -37.62 -4.72
CA PRO A 79 8.38 -36.55 -3.80
C PRO A 79 9.88 -36.51 -3.47
N HIS A 80 10.63 -37.57 -3.79
CA HIS A 80 12.10 -37.61 -3.65
C HIS A 80 12.82 -37.06 -4.90
N ASP A 81 12.13 -36.98 -6.04
CA ASP A 81 12.71 -36.57 -7.32
C ASP A 81 12.44 -35.07 -7.57
N VAL A 82 12.81 -34.24 -6.59
CA VAL A 82 12.57 -32.78 -6.62
C VAL A 82 13.85 -32.00 -6.30
N ASP A 83 13.97 -30.82 -6.88
CA ASP A 83 15.10 -29.91 -6.63
C ASP A 83 14.70 -28.87 -5.56
N VAL A 84 15.01 -29.18 -4.30
CA VAL A 84 14.73 -28.28 -3.16
C VAL A 84 15.77 -27.17 -3.10
N ILE A 85 15.36 -25.94 -3.40
CA ILE A 85 16.24 -24.75 -3.38
C ILE A 85 16.10 -23.91 -2.12
N ARG A 86 15.03 -24.10 -1.34
CA ARG A 86 14.85 -23.47 -0.03
C ARG A 86 14.11 -24.39 0.92
N HIS A 87 14.57 -24.40 2.15
CA HIS A 87 13.95 -25.12 3.26
C HIS A 87 14.06 -24.28 4.54
N ARG A 88 12.94 -23.83 5.12
CA ARG A 88 12.94 -22.95 6.31
C ARG A 88 11.73 -23.14 7.21
N VAL A 89 11.97 -23.30 8.50
CA VAL A 89 10.93 -23.18 9.54
C VAL A 89 10.80 -21.73 9.98
N TYR A 90 9.57 -21.26 10.15
CA TYR A 90 9.29 -19.92 10.64
C TYR A 90 8.03 -19.85 11.50
N THR A 91 7.87 -18.76 12.23
CA THR A 91 6.71 -18.50 13.08
C THR A 91 6.05 -17.18 12.69
N HIS A 92 4.72 -17.13 12.75
CA HIS A 92 3.99 -15.89 12.55
C HIS A 92 4.01 -14.99 13.78
N HIS A 93 4.24 -13.70 13.56
CA HIS A 93 4.12 -12.68 14.58
C HIS A 93 2.98 -11.71 14.21
N SER A 94 2.23 -11.30 15.22
CA SER A 94 1.20 -10.26 15.13
C SER A 94 1.58 -9.17 16.12
N ARG A 95 2.51 -8.29 15.73
CA ARG A 95 3.12 -7.30 16.62
C ARG A 95 3.21 -5.92 15.98
N ILE A 96 3.19 -4.88 16.79
CA ILE A 96 3.33 -3.50 16.31
C ILE A 96 4.00 -2.63 17.38
N ALA A 97 4.81 -1.67 16.93
CA ALA A 97 5.44 -0.70 17.79
C ALA A 97 4.39 0.23 18.42
N GLY A 98 4.55 0.55 19.70
CA GLY A 98 3.67 1.47 20.41
C GLY A 98 3.69 2.90 19.84
N ALA A 99 4.76 3.25 19.12
CA ALA A 99 4.88 4.48 18.34
C ALA A 99 5.83 4.23 17.16
N PHE A 100 5.53 4.80 16.00
CA PHE A 100 6.39 4.71 14.80
C PHE A 100 7.48 5.79 14.77
N ARG A 101 7.41 6.78 15.67
CA ARG A 101 8.41 7.86 15.82
C ARG A 101 8.73 8.12 17.28
N ARG A 102 10.01 8.38 17.58
CA ARG A 102 10.49 8.93 18.86
C ARG A 102 11.63 9.90 18.58
N GLY A 103 11.32 11.20 18.65
CA GLY A 103 12.27 12.25 18.27
C GLY A 103 12.68 12.11 16.80
N ARG A 104 13.95 11.79 16.55
CA ARG A 104 14.53 11.60 15.20
C ARG A 104 14.61 10.13 14.78
N LEU A 105 14.17 9.20 15.61
CA LEU A 105 14.10 7.78 15.27
C LEU A 105 12.72 7.44 14.71
N LEU A 106 12.68 6.82 13.54
CA LEU A 106 11.46 6.39 12.86
C LEU A 106 11.56 4.90 12.50
N LEU A 107 10.44 4.19 12.58
CA LEU A 107 10.33 2.77 12.23
C LEU A 107 9.37 2.62 11.04
N ALA A 108 9.71 1.77 10.07
CA ALA A 108 8.87 1.43 8.93
C ALA A 108 8.96 -0.07 8.60
N GLY A 109 7.92 -0.63 7.98
CA GLY A 109 7.89 -2.05 7.60
C GLY A 109 7.99 -2.98 8.82
N ASP A 110 8.68 -4.10 8.67
CA ASP A 110 8.77 -5.16 9.69
C ASP A 110 9.36 -4.69 11.04
N ALA A 111 10.17 -3.62 11.02
CA ALA A 111 10.67 -2.99 12.25
C ALA A 111 9.56 -2.26 13.04
N ALA A 112 8.49 -1.83 12.37
CA ALA A 112 7.35 -1.15 12.96
C ALA A 112 6.17 -2.10 13.24
N HIS A 113 5.96 -3.10 12.39
CA HIS A 113 4.87 -4.06 12.52
C HIS A 113 5.20 -5.40 11.87
N LEU A 114 4.85 -6.49 12.55
CA LEU A 114 4.87 -7.84 12.00
C LEU A 114 3.44 -8.33 11.88
N MET A 115 3.11 -8.92 10.74
CA MET A 115 1.79 -9.49 10.49
C MET A 115 1.89 -10.90 9.90
N PRO A 116 0.90 -11.77 10.14
CA PRO A 116 0.82 -13.06 9.49
C PRO A 116 0.78 -12.91 7.96
N VAL A 117 1.37 -13.87 7.24
CA VAL A 117 1.50 -13.82 5.78
C VAL A 117 0.17 -14.03 5.04
N TRP A 118 -0.90 -14.37 5.76
CA TRP A 118 -2.25 -14.48 5.23
C TRP A 118 -2.61 -13.17 4.51
N GLN A 119 -2.72 -13.24 3.17
CA GLN A 119 -2.99 -12.14 2.22
C GLN A 119 -1.78 -11.31 1.73
N GLY A 120 -0.54 -11.70 2.02
CA GLY A 120 0.66 -11.04 1.47
C GLY A 120 0.80 -9.56 1.85
N GLN A 121 0.32 -9.15 3.03
CA GLN A 121 0.18 -7.72 3.37
C GLN A 121 1.42 -7.10 4.01
N GLY A 122 2.36 -7.89 4.56
CA GLY A 122 3.56 -7.36 5.23
C GLY A 122 4.37 -6.45 4.32
N TYR A 123 4.87 -7.00 3.20
CA TYR A 123 5.63 -6.26 2.19
C TYR A 123 4.88 -5.05 1.64
N ASN A 124 3.60 -5.23 1.29
CA ASN A 124 2.74 -4.16 0.79
C ASN A 124 2.56 -3.02 1.80
N SER A 125 2.42 -3.33 3.10
CA SER A 125 2.31 -2.32 4.15
C SER A 125 3.63 -1.59 4.38
N GLY A 126 4.76 -2.30 4.32
CA GLY A 126 6.10 -1.69 4.39
C GLY A 126 6.37 -0.71 3.26
N ILE A 127 5.99 -1.02 2.02
CA ILE A 127 6.09 -0.06 0.90
C ILE A 127 5.23 1.17 1.18
N ARG A 128 3.99 0.99 1.65
CA ARG A 128 3.10 2.13 1.97
C ARG A 128 3.66 3.00 3.08
N ASP A 129 4.34 2.41 4.05
CA ASP A 129 5.04 3.17 5.09
C ASP A 129 6.16 4.02 4.49
N ALA A 130 6.99 3.43 3.63
CA ALA A 130 8.07 4.15 2.95
C ALA A 130 7.53 5.28 2.06
N MET A 131 6.45 5.04 1.31
CA MET A 131 5.80 6.06 0.48
C MET A 131 5.23 7.21 1.32
N ASN A 132 4.60 6.90 2.46
CA ASN A 132 4.04 7.92 3.35
C ASN A 132 5.13 8.74 4.06
N LEU A 133 6.20 8.07 4.51
CA LEU A 133 7.28 8.69 5.27
C LEU A 133 8.26 9.45 4.39
N GLY A 134 8.61 8.90 3.22
CA GLY A 134 9.71 9.38 2.39
C GLY A 134 9.60 10.85 2.01
N TRP A 135 8.42 11.29 1.52
CA TRP A 135 8.22 12.68 1.14
C TRP A 135 8.17 13.63 2.34
N LYS A 136 7.62 13.20 3.48
CA LYS A 136 7.57 14.00 4.71
C LYS A 136 8.98 14.23 5.25
N LEU A 137 9.79 13.18 5.23
CA LEU A 137 11.18 13.24 5.65
C LEU A 137 11.99 14.15 4.73
N ALA A 138 11.82 14.02 3.41
CA ALA A 138 12.45 14.90 2.44
C ALA A 138 12.08 16.37 2.68
N ALA A 139 10.78 16.67 2.85
CA ALA A 139 10.30 18.03 3.10
C ALA A 139 10.91 18.63 4.39
N VAL A 140 11.00 17.85 5.48
CA VAL A 140 11.61 18.32 6.73
C VAL A 140 13.13 18.52 6.60
N VAL A 141 13.83 17.60 5.94
CA VAL A 141 15.30 17.68 5.76
C VAL A 141 15.68 18.86 4.85
N GLN A 142 14.85 19.16 3.84
CA GLN A 142 15.05 20.29 2.92
C GLN A 142 14.53 21.63 3.49
N GLY A 143 14.05 21.67 4.74
CA GLY A 143 13.52 22.89 5.34
C GLY A 143 12.17 23.37 4.78
N GLN A 144 11.54 22.58 3.92
CA GLN A 144 10.24 22.86 3.29
C GLN A 144 9.05 22.60 4.23
N ALA A 145 9.25 21.87 5.32
CA ALA A 145 8.24 21.64 6.35
C ALA A 145 8.84 21.59 7.76
N GLN A 146 8.01 21.88 8.77
CA GLN A 146 8.42 21.76 10.16
C GLN A 146 8.52 20.29 10.60
N PRO A 147 9.37 19.95 11.60
CA PRO A 147 9.51 18.59 12.10
C PRO A 147 8.23 17.93 12.62
N SER A 148 7.18 18.71 12.92
CA SER A 148 5.86 18.23 13.32
C SER A 148 5.13 17.49 12.20
N LEU A 149 5.43 17.75 10.92
CA LEU A 149 4.87 16.99 9.81
C LEU A 149 5.11 15.48 9.96
N LEU A 150 6.27 15.09 10.49
CA LEU A 150 6.62 13.69 10.72
C LEU A 150 5.76 13.01 11.81
N ASP A 151 5.06 13.76 12.66
CA ASP A 151 4.12 13.16 13.64
C ASP A 151 2.86 12.60 12.97
N SER A 152 2.52 13.15 11.79
CA SER A 152 1.41 12.62 10.99
C SER A 152 1.68 11.20 10.49
N TYR A 153 2.94 10.76 10.37
CA TYR A 153 3.28 9.41 9.92
C TYR A 153 2.73 8.32 10.86
N ASP A 154 2.93 8.47 12.18
CA ASP A 154 2.37 7.53 13.17
C ASP A 154 0.84 7.54 13.13
N THR A 155 0.26 8.74 13.14
CA THR A 155 -1.20 8.96 13.15
C THR A 155 -1.88 8.32 11.93
N GLU A 156 -1.28 8.47 10.75
CA GLU A 156 -1.82 7.96 9.49
C GLU A 156 -1.63 6.45 9.31
N ARG A 157 -0.46 5.91 9.70
CA ARG A 157 -0.08 4.54 9.35
C ARG A 157 -0.37 3.50 10.43
N ARG A 158 -0.21 3.84 11.71
CA ARG A 158 -0.28 2.85 12.79
C ARG A 158 -1.67 2.24 12.94
N LYS A 159 -2.74 3.04 12.82
CA LYS A 159 -4.14 2.55 12.85
C LYS A 159 -4.42 1.56 11.71
N HIS A 160 -3.94 1.89 10.50
CA HIS A 160 -4.09 1.01 9.35
C HIS A 160 -3.29 -0.29 9.50
N ALA A 161 -2.02 -0.21 9.93
CA ALA A 161 -1.19 -1.38 10.18
C ALA A 161 -1.81 -2.31 11.24
N ARG A 162 -2.35 -1.75 12.33
CA ARG A 162 -3.10 -2.52 13.34
C ARG A 162 -4.30 -3.24 12.74
N ALA A 163 -5.14 -2.54 11.97
CA ALA A 163 -6.31 -3.14 11.35
C ALA A 163 -5.93 -4.30 10.40
N MET A 164 -4.81 -4.17 9.68
CA MET A 164 -4.30 -5.24 8.82
C MET A 164 -3.77 -6.44 9.62
N ILE A 165 -3.06 -6.21 10.73
CA ILE A 165 -2.61 -7.29 11.64
C ILE A 165 -3.82 -8.07 12.17
N ASP A 166 -4.85 -7.36 12.64
CA ASP A 166 -6.05 -7.97 13.22
C ASP A 166 -6.79 -8.79 12.16
N LEU A 167 -6.87 -8.28 10.92
CA LEU A 167 -7.47 -8.98 9.80
C LEU A 167 -6.70 -10.26 9.44
N SER A 168 -5.39 -10.18 9.22
CA SER A 168 -4.54 -11.34 8.90
C SER A 168 -4.56 -12.39 10.02
N THR A 169 -4.63 -11.96 11.29
CA THR A 169 -4.78 -12.86 12.45
C THR A 169 -6.13 -13.58 12.43
N MET A 170 -7.22 -12.88 12.10
CA MET A 170 -8.54 -13.47 11.97
C MET A 170 -8.59 -14.52 10.85
N VAL A 171 -8.05 -14.19 9.67
CA VAL A 171 -8.00 -15.13 8.53
C VAL A 171 -7.23 -16.40 8.91
N GLY A 172 -6.08 -16.28 9.56
CA GLY A 172 -5.30 -17.43 10.02
C GLY A 172 -6.08 -18.37 10.95
N ARG A 173 -6.89 -17.81 11.87
CA ARG A 173 -7.75 -18.59 12.78
C ARG A 173 -8.88 -19.34 12.08
N VAL A 174 -9.34 -18.85 10.93
CA VAL A 174 -10.38 -19.51 10.13
C VAL A 174 -9.77 -20.66 9.30
N ILE A 175 -8.59 -20.46 8.73
CA ILE A 175 -7.95 -21.42 7.82
C ILE A 175 -7.31 -22.59 8.58
N SER A 176 -6.63 -22.30 9.69
CA SER A 176 -5.75 -23.25 10.37
C SER A 176 -6.35 -24.14 11.48
N PRO A 177 -7.67 -24.26 11.73
CA PRO A 177 -8.19 -25.23 12.70
C PRO A 177 -7.85 -26.69 12.34
N THR A 178 -7.15 -27.40 13.23
CA THR A 178 -6.83 -28.83 13.10
C THR A 178 -7.90 -29.75 13.71
N ASN A 179 -8.75 -29.21 14.58
CA ASN A 179 -9.84 -30.00 15.15
C ASN A 179 -10.91 -30.28 14.08
N ARG A 180 -11.05 -31.56 13.69
CA ARG A 180 -12.00 -32.02 12.66
C ARG A 180 -13.44 -31.56 12.88
N ARG A 181 -13.91 -31.45 14.13
CA ARG A 181 -15.27 -30.97 14.43
C ARG A 181 -15.41 -29.48 14.12
N VAL A 182 -14.41 -28.69 14.51
CA VAL A 182 -14.38 -27.24 14.24
C VAL A 182 -14.26 -26.99 12.73
N ALA A 183 -13.39 -27.72 12.04
CA ALA A 183 -13.25 -27.66 10.59
C ALA A 183 -14.57 -28.03 9.88
N ALA A 184 -15.25 -29.11 10.30
CA ALA A 184 -16.53 -29.49 9.71
C ALA A 184 -17.62 -28.42 9.89
N VAL A 185 -17.66 -27.73 11.04
CA VAL A 185 -18.58 -26.60 11.25
C VAL A 185 -18.23 -25.44 10.33
N ARG A 186 -16.96 -25.04 10.28
CA ARG A 186 -16.45 -24.00 9.37
C ARG A 186 -16.83 -24.29 7.92
N ASP A 187 -16.58 -25.51 7.44
CA ASP A 187 -16.80 -25.89 6.05
C ASP A 187 -18.29 -25.83 5.67
N ARG A 188 -19.18 -26.21 6.59
CA ARG A 188 -20.63 -26.05 6.39
C ARG A 188 -21.04 -24.58 6.32
N VAL A 189 -20.51 -23.74 7.21
CA VAL A 189 -20.78 -22.29 7.22
C VAL A 189 -20.29 -21.65 5.92
N ILE A 190 -19.05 -21.94 5.49
CA ILE A 190 -18.49 -21.42 4.23
C ILE A 190 -19.30 -21.89 3.02
N ARG A 191 -19.70 -23.17 2.99
CA ARG A 191 -20.53 -23.72 1.91
C ARG A 191 -21.89 -23.04 1.83
N ALA A 192 -22.54 -22.83 2.97
CA ALA A 192 -23.81 -22.11 3.04
C ALA A 192 -23.66 -20.65 2.60
N ALA A 193 -22.62 -19.95 3.06
CA ALA A 193 -22.31 -18.58 2.66
C ALA A 193 -22.01 -18.45 1.16
N SER A 194 -21.36 -19.45 0.57
CA SER A 194 -21.01 -19.50 -0.86
C SER A 194 -22.22 -19.69 -1.78
N ALA A 195 -23.36 -20.12 -1.26
CA ALA A 195 -24.61 -20.21 -2.00
C ALA A 195 -25.24 -18.84 -2.26
N VAL A 196 -24.79 -17.79 -1.56
CA VAL A 196 -25.26 -16.41 -1.75
C VAL A 196 -24.25 -15.65 -2.63
N PRO A 197 -24.59 -15.31 -3.90
CA PRO A 197 -23.64 -14.72 -4.85
C PRO A 197 -23.01 -13.41 -4.37
N THR A 198 -23.77 -12.57 -3.65
CA THR A 198 -23.28 -11.30 -3.10
C THR A 198 -22.25 -11.50 -2.00
N LEU A 199 -22.47 -12.49 -1.12
CA LEU A 199 -21.55 -12.83 -0.04
C LEU A 199 -20.29 -13.52 -0.59
N LYS A 200 -20.46 -14.45 -1.54
CA LYS A 200 -19.36 -15.05 -2.28
C LYS A 200 -18.48 -13.99 -2.94
N ARG A 201 -19.09 -13.01 -3.62
CA ARG A 201 -18.37 -11.89 -4.24
C ARG A 201 -17.67 -11.02 -3.21
N TYR A 202 -18.34 -10.66 -2.12
CA TYR A 202 -17.77 -9.85 -1.04
C TYR A 202 -16.52 -10.49 -0.41
N VAL A 203 -16.54 -11.81 -0.23
CA VAL A 203 -15.40 -12.58 0.31
C VAL A 203 -14.29 -12.74 -0.73
N LEU A 204 -14.61 -13.15 -1.96
CA LEU A 204 -13.63 -13.37 -3.03
C LEU A 204 -12.92 -12.07 -3.46
N GLU A 205 -13.65 -10.96 -3.53
CA GLU A 205 -13.09 -9.63 -3.84
C GLU A 205 -12.42 -8.97 -2.62
N MET A 206 -12.35 -9.66 -1.47
CA MET A 206 -11.80 -9.15 -0.22
C MET A 206 -12.38 -7.77 0.19
N ARG A 207 -13.68 -7.53 -0.06
CA ARG A 207 -14.31 -6.21 0.19
C ARG A 207 -14.48 -5.86 1.67
N PHE A 208 -14.18 -6.79 2.58
CA PHE A 208 -14.02 -6.53 4.01
C PHE A 208 -12.67 -5.88 4.36
N LYS A 209 -11.72 -5.86 3.43
CA LYS A 209 -10.42 -5.21 3.62
C LYS A 209 -10.65 -3.70 3.85
N PRO A 210 -10.17 -3.13 4.97
CA PRO A 210 -10.25 -1.70 5.20
C PRO A 210 -9.47 -0.97 4.10
N MET A 211 -10.16 -0.16 3.30
CA MET A 211 -9.48 0.72 2.36
C MET A 211 -8.67 1.76 3.14
N PRO A 212 -7.41 2.02 2.77
CA PRO A 212 -6.61 3.03 3.44
C PRO A 212 -7.26 4.40 3.24
N ARG A 213 -7.73 4.99 4.35
CA ARG A 213 -8.22 6.36 4.44
C ARG A 213 -7.54 7.05 5.61
N TYR A 214 -7.03 8.25 5.38
CA TYR A 214 -6.49 9.10 6.43
C TYR A 214 -7.58 10.05 6.94
N ASP A 215 -8.08 9.75 8.15
CA ASP A 215 -9.03 10.61 8.85
C ASP A 215 -8.33 11.79 9.55
N HIS A 216 -7.05 11.61 9.89
CA HIS A 216 -6.22 12.56 10.63
C HIS A 216 -4.80 12.59 10.07
N GLY A 217 -4.05 13.66 10.36
CA GLY A 217 -2.66 13.84 9.93
C GLY A 217 -2.54 14.96 8.90
N ALA A 218 -1.74 14.75 7.87
CA ALA A 218 -1.47 15.67 6.78
C ALA A 218 -2.62 15.67 5.74
N VAL A 219 -3.84 15.96 6.21
CA VAL A 219 -5.08 16.05 5.42
C VAL A 219 -6.01 17.13 5.98
N VAL A 220 -6.73 17.83 5.11
CA VAL A 220 -7.74 18.84 5.46
C VAL A 220 -9.11 18.38 4.99
N HIS A 221 -9.94 18.01 5.95
CA HIS A 221 -11.33 17.68 5.69
C HIS A 221 -12.24 18.91 5.66
N ASP A 222 -13.32 18.80 4.90
CA ASP A 222 -14.41 19.76 4.93
C ASP A 222 -15.10 19.79 6.29
N GLN A 223 -15.69 20.94 6.62
CA GLN A 223 -16.49 21.12 7.83
C GLN A 223 -17.91 21.55 7.45
N PRO A 224 -18.95 20.79 7.83
CA PRO A 224 -18.90 19.53 8.60
C PRO A 224 -18.28 18.36 7.81
N HIS A 225 -17.67 17.41 8.54
CA HIS A 225 -17.04 16.24 7.91
C HIS A 225 -18.09 15.37 7.21
N ARG A 226 -17.83 15.10 5.93
CA ARG A 226 -18.71 14.31 5.07
C ARG A 226 -18.17 12.88 4.92
N PRO A 227 -18.93 11.84 5.31
CA PRO A 227 -18.49 10.46 5.18
C PRO A 227 -18.13 10.05 3.74
N ASP A 228 -18.79 10.66 2.76
CA ASP A 228 -18.60 10.43 1.32
C ASP A 228 -17.47 11.27 0.70
N SER A 229 -16.81 12.16 1.46
CA SER A 229 -15.70 12.96 0.94
C SER A 229 -14.54 12.06 0.48
N PRO A 230 -13.88 12.37 -0.66
CA PRO A 230 -12.75 11.60 -1.14
C PRO A 230 -11.44 11.90 -0.37
N THR A 231 -11.43 12.94 0.47
CA THR A 231 -10.24 13.34 1.23
C THR A 231 -9.70 12.21 2.11
N GLY A 232 -8.38 12.03 2.08
CA GLY A 232 -7.66 10.98 2.78
C GLY A 232 -7.59 9.65 2.03
N THR A 233 -8.18 9.53 0.84
CA THR A 233 -8.09 8.32 0.00
C THR A 233 -7.04 8.47 -1.09
N LEU A 234 -6.67 7.38 -1.77
CA LEU A 234 -5.82 7.43 -2.96
C LEU A 234 -6.63 7.94 -4.16
N PHE A 235 -6.03 8.83 -4.96
CA PHE A 235 -6.62 9.20 -6.23
C PHE A 235 -6.50 8.06 -7.25
N ILE A 236 -7.39 8.05 -8.25
CA ILE A 236 -7.38 7.04 -9.30
C ILE A 236 -6.20 7.24 -10.25
N GLN A 237 -5.80 6.17 -10.96
CA GLN A 237 -4.72 6.20 -11.94
C GLN A 237 -5.22 5.83 -13.35
N PRO A 238 -5.87 6.77 -14.05
CA PRO A 238 -6.39 6.55 -15.40
C PRO A 238 -5.31 6.76 -16.47
N ARG A 239 -5.62 6.31 -17.70
CA ARG A 239 -4.85 6.71 -18.89
C ARG A 239 -5.36 8.03 -19.44
N VAL A 240 -4.46 8.92 -19.83
CA VAL A 240 -4.77 10.28 -20.24
C VAL A 240 -3.97 10.72 -21.46
N ASP A 241 -4.46 11.74 -22.15
CA ASP A 241 -3.73 12.43 -23.22
C ASP A 241 -3.31 13.82 -22.74
N THR A 242 -2.20 14.35 -23.23
CA THR A 242 -1.78 15.74 -23.08
C THR A 242 -1.73 16.39 -24.46
N ARG A 243 -1.39 17.68 -24.54
CA ARG A 243 -1.21 18.37 -25.83
C ARG A 243 -0.16 17.69 -26.73
N THR A 244 0.81 16.99 -26.14
CA THR A 244 1.99 16.48 -26.82
C THR A 244 2.18 14.97 -26.73
N GLY A 245 1.38 14.26 -25.92
CA GLY A 245 1.50 12.82 -25.71
C GLY A 245 0.15 12.15 -25.53
N THR A 246 0.06 10.89 -25.89
CA THR A 246 -1.18 10.10 -25.84
C THR A 246 -0.97 8.82 -25.04
N ASP A 247 -2.07 8.33 -24.44
CA ASP A 247 -2.13 7.07 -23.70
C ASP A 247 -1.15 6.96 -22.53
N LEU A 248 -0.92 8.08 -21.84
CA LEU A 248 -0.01 8.21 -20.71
C LEU A 248 -0.69 7.80 -19.40
N LEU A 249 0.10 7.30 -18.46
CA LEU A 249 -0.35 7.15 -17.07
C LEU A 249 -0.42 8.53 -16.40
N LEU A 250 -1.53 8.84 -15.70
CA LEU A 250 -1.69 10.16 -15.08
C LEU A 250 -0.55 10.51 -14.11
N ASP A 251 -0.13 9.58 -13.25
CA ASP A 251 1.01 9.80 -12.35
C ASP A 251 2.31 10.18 -13.07
N ASP A 252 2.54 9.73 -14.31
CA ASP A 252 3.73 10.13 -15.08
C ASP A 252 3.65 11.59 -15.54
N VAL A 253 2.44 12.07 -15.81
CA VAL A 253 2.17 13.49 -16.13
C VAL A 253 2.27 14.36 -14.88
N ILE A 254 1.78 13.88 -13.75
CA ILE A 254 1.79 14.61 -12.47
C ILE A 254 3.21 14.70 -11.89
N GLY A 255 4.03 13.66 -12.04
CA GLY A 255 5.37 13.56 -11.46
C GLY A 255 5.36 13.36 -9.94
N VAL A 256 6.51 13.11 -9.29
CA VAL A 256 6.58 12.60 -7.91
C VAL A 256 6.22 13.60 -6.79
N GLY A 257 5.97 14.87 -7.13
CA GLY A 257 5.71 15.94 -6.17
C GLY A 257 4.24 16.06 -5.75
N PHE A 258 3.93 17.19 -5.11
CA PHE A 258 2.54 17.62 -4.90
C PHE A 258 1.85 17.89 -6.24
N ALA A 259 0.53 17.84 -6.25
CA ALA A 259 -0.24 18.20 -7.44
C ALA A 259 -1.53 18.93 -7.09
N VAL A 260 -1.90 19.92 -7.89
CA VAL A 260 -3.20 20.58 -7.82
C VAL A 260 -3.94 20.30 -9.12
N LEU A 261 -5.03 19.52 -9.02
CA LEU A 261 -5.85 19.12 -10.15
C LEU A 261 -7.15 19.92 -10.12
N ALA A 262 -7.58 20.44 -11.26
CA ALA A 262 -8.88 21.08 -11.41
C ALA A 262 -9.65 20.50 -12.60
N TRP A 263 -10.91 20.13 -12.39
CA TRP A 263 -11.80 19.70 -13.48
C TRP A 263 -12.30 20.92 -14.26
N ASN A 264 -11.99 20.93 -15.55
CA ASN A 264 -12.39 21.91 -16.56
C ASN A 264 -12.15 23.37 -16.15
N ASN A 265 -11.05 23.63 -15.44
CA ASN A 265 -10.70 24.97 -14.95
C ASN A 265 -9.18 25.13 -14.86
N ASN A 266 -8.70 26.38 -14.73
CA ASN A 266 -7.28 26.68 -14.58
C ASN A 266 -6.93 26.74 -13.07
N PRO A 267 -6.09 25.83 -12.54
CA PRO A 267 -5.68 25.85 -11.14
C PRO A 267 -5.09 27.18 -10.66
N ARG A 268 -4.31 27.88 -11.49
CA ARG A 268 -3.72 29.18 -11.14
C ARG A 268 -4.80 30.24 -10.88
N ALA A 269 -5.79 30.32 -11.78
CA ALA A 269 -6.89 31.25 -11.63
C ALA A 269 -7.74 30.97 -10.38
N LEU A 270 -7.88 29.69 -10.00
CA LEU A 270 -8.63 29.29 -8.82
C LEU A 270 -7.89 29.52 -7.51
N LEU A 271 -6.57 29.31 -7.50
CA LEU A 271 -5.73 29.52 -6.32
C LEU A 271 -5.43 31.01 -6.07
N GLY A 272 -5.33 31.81 -7.14
CA GLY A 272 -4.73 33.13 -7.08
C GLY A 272 -3.20 33.06 -7.04
N GLU A 273 -2.54 34.20 -7.26
CA GLU A 273 -1.08 34.26 -7.45
C GLU A 273 -0.30 33.83 -6.21
N GLU A 274 -0.74 34.18 -5.01
CA GLU A 274 -0.03 33.87 -3.76
C GLU A 274 0.01 32.35 -3.50
N ALA A 275 -1.16 31.71 -3.46
CA ALA A 275 -1.24 30.27 -3.23
C ALA A 275 -0.60 29.48 -4.38
N PHE A 276 -0.76 29.92 -5.63
CA PHE A 276 -0.09 29.29 -6.77
C PHE A 276 1.43 29.35 -6.64
N ALA A 277 2.00 30.53 -6.34
CA ALA A 277 3.43 30.70 -6.15
C ALA A 277 3.97 29.83 -5.02
N GLN A 278 3.21 29.70 -3.92
CA GLN A 278 3.59 28.85 -2.79
C GLN A 278 3.67 27.36 -3.18
N TRP A 279 2.65 26.82 -3.85
CA TRP A 279 2.69 25.43 -4.34
C TRP A 279 3.76 25.21 -5.40
N ASN A 280 3.97 26.19 -6.28
CA ASN A 280 5.02 26.12 -7.30
C ASN A 280 6.42 26.09 -6.67
N ALA A 281 6.66 26.85 -5.60
CA ALA A 281 7.92 26.83 -4.86
C ALA A 281 8.20 25.46 -4.19
N LEU A 282 7.15 24.67 -3.91
CA LEU A 282 7.24 23.30 -3.41
C LEU A 282 7.35 22.25 -4.53
N GLY A 283 7.48 22.70 -5.79
CA GLY A 283 7.58 21.83 -6.95
C GLY A 283 6.27 21.11 -7.29
N ALA A 284 5.12 21.69 -6.92
CA ALA A 284 3.82 21.11 -7.28
C ALA A 284 3.56 21.19 -8.79
N SER A 285 2.96 20.15 -9.34
CA SER A 285 2.40 20.18 -10.69
C SER A 285 0.96 20.70 -10.69
N PHE A 286 0.60 21.46 -11.71
CA PHE A 286 -0.74 22.02 -11.87
C PHE A 286 -1.42 21.41 -13.08
N ILE A 287 -2.55 20.76 -12.88
CA ILE A 287 -3.23 19.97 -13.91
C ILE A 287 -4.64 20.53 -14.16
N ALA A 288 -4.90 20.95 -15.39
CA ALA A 288 -6.23 21.28 -15.87
C ALA A 288 -6.80 20.10 -16.65
N ILE A 289 -7.74 19.37 -16.03
CA ILE A 289 -8.36 18.18 -16.62
C ILE A 289 -9.53 18.61 -17.51
N ARG A 290 -9.68 17.99 -18.68
CA ARG A 290 -10.77 18.27 -19.62
C ARG A 290 -11.31 16.99 -20.24
N PRO A 291 -12.56 16.97 -20.72
CA PRO A 291 -13.00 15.96 -21.68
C PRO A 291 -12.03 15.88 -22.86
N LEU A 292 -11.76 14.68 -23.38
CA LEU A 292 -10.81 14.49 -24.48
C LEU A 292 -11.12 15.37 -25.70
N THR A 293 -12.41 15.57 -26.01
CA THR A 293 -12.87 16.43 -27.12
C THR A 293 -12.50 17.91 -26.95
N GLN A 294 -12.20 18.34 -25.73
CA GLN A 294 -11.78 19.70 -25.39
C GLN A 294 -10.28 19.82 -25.11
N LEU A 295 -9.52 18.72 -25.26
CA LEU A 295 -8.07 18.71 -25.04
C LEU A 295 -7.39 19.82 -25.83
N HIS A 296 -7.75 19.95 -27.12
CA HIS A 296 -7.12 20.91 -28.01
C HIS A 296 -7.78 22.31 -28.04
N TRP A 297 -8.88 22.50 -27.31
CA TRP A 297 -9.61 23.77 -27.32
C TRP A 297 -8.88 24.82 -26.47
N THR A 298 -8.71 26.02 -26.99
CA THR A 298 -8.23 27.18 -26.22
C THR A 298 -9.17 28.36 -26.53
N PRO A 299 -9.63 29.12 -25.52
CA PRO A 299 -10.49 30.28 -25.77
C PRO A 299 -9.84 31.26 -26.76
N PRO A 300 -10.62 31.87 -27.68
CA PRO A 300 -10.09 32.88 -28.59
C PRO A 300 -9.40 34.02 -27.81
N GLY A 301 -8.18 34.37 -28.24
CA GLY A 301 -7.38 35.43 -27.61
C GLY A 301 -6.66 35.03 -26.32
N GLN A 302 -6.74 33.76 -25.90
CA GLN A 302 -5.95 33.23 -24.79
C GLN A 302 -4.90 32.24 -25.29
N VAL A 303 -3.82 32.12 -24.53
CA VAL A 303 -2.83 31.06 -24.68
C VAL A 303 -2.86 30.19 -23.43
N ASP A 304 -2.47 28.93 -23.56
CA ASP A 304 -2.36 28.04 -22.42
C ASP A 304 -1.31 28.59 -21.43
N ASP A 305 -1.59 28.47 -20.12
CA ASP A 305 -0.64 28.85 -19.09
C ASP A 305 0.54 27.86 -19.12
N PRO A 306 1.79 28.30 -19.34
CA PRO A 306 2.93 27.40 -19.47
C PRO A 306 3.23 26.61 -18.19
N ALA A 307 2.75 27.06 -17.02
CA ALA A 307 2.92 26.36 -15.76
C ALA A 307 1.80 25.35 -15.46
N VAL A 308 0.75 25.29 -16.30
CA VAL A 308 -0.39 24.38 -16.13
C VAL A 308 -0.41 23.37 -17.28
N THR A 309 -0.34 22.08 -16.92
CA THR A 309 -0.47 21.00 -17.90
C THR A 309 -1.94 20.69 -18.17
N ILE A 310 -2.35 20.73 -19.43
CA ILE A 310 -3.71 20.34 -19.84
C ILE A 310 -3.76 18.84 -20.11
N VAL A 311 -4.70 18.17 -19.44
CA VAL A 311 -4.89 16.72 -19.50
C VAL A 311 -6.28 16.41 -20.04
N GLY A 312 -6.33 15.58 -21.08
CA GLY A 312 -7.54 15.05 -21.68
C GLY A 312 -7.90 13.70 -21.07
N ASP A 313 -9.13 13.58 -20.58
CA ASP A 313 -9.68 12.36 -20.02
C ASP A 313 -10.00 11.36 -21.13
N ARG A 314 -9.01 10.50 -21.44
CA ARG A 314 -9.05 9.55 -22.55
C ARG A 314 -10.09 8.45 -22.35
N THR A 315 -10.17 7.91 -21.14
CA THR A 315 -11.03 6.76 -20.81
C THR A 315 -12.40 7.16 -20.26
N GLY A 316 -12.58 8.43 -19.89
CA GLY A 316 -13.80 8.91 -19.22
C GLY A 316 -13.81 8.64 -17.72
N GLU A 317 -12.75 8.05 -17.17
CA GLU A 317 -12.66 7.67 -15.76
C GLU A 317 -12.51 8.90 -14.85
N LEU A 318 -11.81 9.95 -15.29
CA LEU A 318 -11.72 11.19 -14.51
C LEU A 318 -13.09 11.86 -14.44
N LYS A 319 -13.81 11.95 -15.56
CA LYS A 319 -15.17 12.46 -15.59
C LYS A 319 -16.07 11.64 -14.67
N ALA A 320 -16.03 10.32 -14.77
CA ALA A 320 -16.85 9.44 -13.94
C ALA A 320 -16.51 9.57 -12.44
N TRP A 321 -15.25 9.86 -12.11
CA TRP A 321 -14.83 10.17 -10.74
C TRP A 321 -15.40 11.51 -10.28
N PHE A 322 -15.24 12.59 -11.05
CA PHE A 322 -15.76 13.92 -10.70
C PHE A 322 -17.29 13.97 -10.69
N ASP A 323 -18.00 13.19 -11.52
CA ASP A 323 -19.47 13.10 -11.50
C ASP A 323 -20.01 12.54 -10.18
N ARG A 324 -19.20 11.78 -9.43
CA ARG A 324 -19.59 11.16 -8.14
C ARG A 324 -19.25 12.01 -6.93
N HIS A 325 -18.49 13.09 -7.12
CA HIS A 325 -18.02 13.95 -6.04
C HIS A 325 -18.50 15.39 -6.28
N THR A 326 -18.68 16.13 -5.20
CA THR A 326 -19.03 17.56 -5.29
C THR A 326 -17.82 18.43 -5.61
N GLU A 327 -16.64 17.93 -5.30
CA GLU A 327 -15.36 18.60 -5.37
C GLU A 327 -14.85 18.65 -6.80
N SER A 328 -14.34 19.80 -7.22
CA SER A 328 -13.80 20.02 -8.57
C SER A 328 -12.32 20.41 -8.58
N VAL A 329 -11.73 20.59 -7.39
CA VAL A 329 -10.31 20.85 -7.17
C VAL A 329 -9.77 19.87 -6.15
N LEU A 330 -8.63 19.25 -6.44
CA LEU A 330 -7.97 18.27 -5.59
C LEU A 330 -6.53 18.69 -5.34
N PHE A 331 -6.09 18.53 -4.10
CA PHE A 331 -4.70 18.69 -3.69
C PHE A 331 -4.15 17.29 -3.38
N LEU A 332 -3.25 16.80 -4.23
CA LEU A 332 -2.62 15.49 -4.08
C LEU A 332 -1.25 15.64 -3.41
N ARG A 333 -1.00 14.75 -2.44
CA ARG A 333 0.33 14.56 -1.87
C ARG A 333 1.26 13.79 -2.83
N PRO A 334 2.58 13.83 -2.58
CA PRO A 334 3.56 12.97 -3.26
C PRO A 334 3.24 11.47 -3.21
N ASP A 335 2.53 11.01 -2.17
CA ASP A 335 2.07 9.62 -2.04
C ASP A 335 0.69 9.34 -2.70
N ARG A 336 0.21 10.27 -3.53
CA ARG A 336 -1.06 10.24 -4.27
C ARG A 336 -2.33 10.19 -3.42
N CYS A 337 -2.19 10.40 -2.13
CA CYS A 337 -3.33 10.63 -1.28
C CYS A 337 -3.92 12.02 -1.53
N ILE A 338 -5.25 12.10 -1.60
CA ILE A 338 -6.00 13.35 -1.67
C ILE A 338 -5.89 14.03 -0.31
N ALA A 339 -5.03 15.03 -0.22
CA ALA A 339 -4.79 15.78 1.01
C ALA A 339 -5.96 16.71 1.34
N ALA A 340 -6.58 17.28 0.31
CA ALA A 340 -7.80 18.06 0.41
C ALA A 340 -8.55 18.01 -0.92
N ALA A 341 -9.87 18.12 -0.86
CA ALA A 341 -10.74 18.25 -2.01
C ALA A 341 -11.77 19.33 -1.73
N CYS A 342 -12.08 20.17 -2.72
CA CYS A 342 -13.07 21.24 -2.55
C CYS A 342 -13.70 21.65 -3.88
N ILE A 343 -14.76 22.47 -3.79
CA ILE A 343 -15.26 23.21 -4.95
C ILE A 343 -14.29 24.33 -5.33
N ALA A 344 -14.28 24.70 -6.61
CA ALA A 344 -13.41 25.74 -7.16
C ALA A 344 -13.40 27.07 -6.38
N GLN A 345 -14.55 27.51 -5.87
CA GLN A 345 -14.67 28.78 -5.10
C GLN A 345 -13.88 28.79 -3.79
N ARG A 346 -13.53 27.62 -3.25
CA ARG A 346 -12.85 27.47 -1.96
C ARG A 346 -11.38 27.07 -2.11
N ALA A 347 -10.85 26.99 -3.33
CA ALA A 347 -9.51 26.50 -3.60
C ALA A 347 -8.43 27.27 -2.83
N ALA A 348 -8.47 28.60 -2.83
CA ALA A 348 -7.52 29.44 -2.08
C ALA A 348 -7.63 29.24 -0.55
N GLU A 349 -8.85 29.21 0.01
CA GLU A 349 -9.10 28.99 1.43
C GLU A 349 -8.59 27.61 1.90
N VAL A 350 -8.91 26.57 1.15
CA VAL A 350 -8.51 25.18 1.47
C VAL A 350 -7.01 25.00 1.29
N SER A 351 -6.41 25.65 0.28
CA SER A 351 -4.96 25.71 0.09
C SER A 351 -4.25 26.26 1.34
N ALA A 352 -4.70 27.40 1.86
CA ALA A 352 -4.10 28.02 3.05
C ALA A 352 -4.19 27.09 4.27
N ARG A 353 -5.36 26.49 4.52
CA ARG A 353 -5.53 25.51 5.60
C ARG A 353 -4.62 24.29 5.43
N LEU A 354 -4.42 23.83 4.19
CA LEU A 354 -3.58 22.68 3.90
C LEU A 354 -2.11 23.00 4.13
N VAL A 355 -1.65 24.18 3.75
CA VAL A 355 -0.30 24.68 4.07
C VAL A 355 -0.03 24.62 5.57
N ASP A 356 -0.98 25.09 6.39
CA ASP A 356 -0.85 25.08 7.84
C ASP A 356 -0.78 23.65 8.40
N VAL A 357 -1.67 22.76 7.94
CA VAL A 357 -1.71 21.35 8.38
C VAL A 357 -0.45 20.58 7.96
N LEU A 358 0.09 20.88 6.78
CA LEU A 358 1.36 20.32 6.31
C LEU A 358 2.57 20.98 6.98
N THR A 359 2.36 22.07 7.71
CA THR A 359 3.40 22.87 8.38
C THR A 359 4.49 23.31 7.40
N LEU A 360 4.09 23.70 6.19
CA LEU A 360 5.01 24.05 5.11
C LEU A 360 5.69 25.40 5.37
N THR A 361 6.98 25.48 5.10
CA THR A 361 7.78 26.70 5.25
C THR A 361 7.79 27.47 3.93
N VAL A 362 7.43 28.76 3.95
CA VAL A 362 7.46 29.61 2.75
C VAL A 362 8.91 29.91 2.37
N GLY A 363 9.31 29.57 1.14
CA GLY A 363 10.62 29.94 0.58
C GLY A 363 11.78 29.02 0.95
N GLY A 364 11.53 27.71 1.15
CA GLY A 364 12.55 26.74 1.57
C GLY A 364 13.91 26.90 0.87
N ASP A 365 14.98 26.87 1.67
CA ASP A 365 16.35 26.96 1.18
C ASP A 365 16.63 25.79 0.24
N ASN A 366 16.55 26.02 -1.07
CA ASN A 366 17.15 25.17 -2.10
C ASN A 366 18.69 25.32 -2.07
N ALA A 367 19.31 25.27 -0.88
CA ALA A 367 20.74 25.15 -0.76
C ALA A 367 21.10 23.67 -1.00
N ASP A 368 21.81 23.41 -2.10
CA ASP A 368 22.30 22.12 -2.57
C ASP A 368 22.34 21.02 -1.49
N GLY A 369 21.42 20.06 -1.61
CA GLY A 369 21.23 18.91 -0.71
C GLY A 369 22.37 17.88 -0.73
N THR A 370 23.62 18.33 -0.66
CA THR A 370 24.83 17.50 -0.61
C THR A 370 25.42 17.42 0.80
N GLY A 371 24.58 17.45 1.82
CA GLY A 371 24.99 17.03 3.17
C GLY A 371 25.45 15.57 3.13
N PRO A 372 26.55 15.19 3.82
CA PRO A 372 27.08 13.84 3.74
C PRO A 372 26.03 12.85 4.24
N VAL A 373 25.53 11.99 3.33
CA VAL A 373 24.70 10.86 3.71
C VAL A 373 25.57 9.95 4.56
N LEU A 374 25.24 9.84 5.85
CA LEU A 374 25.96 8.96 6.75
C LEU A 374 25.66 7.53 6.29
N HIS A 375 26.61 6.95 5.57
CA HIS A 375 26.51 5.60 5.05
C HIS A 375 26.55 4.66 6.26
N VAL A 376 25.38 4.24 6.72
CA VAL A 376 25.27 3.15 7.69
C VAL A 376 25.48 1.87 6.88
N PRO A 377 26.59 1.14 7.05
CA PRO A 377 26.75 -0.14 6.38
C PRO A 377 25.59 -1.04 6.77
N GLN A 378 24.83 -1.52 5.78
CA GLN A 378 23.95 -2.65 6.02
C GLN A 378 24.83 -3.82 6.45
N PRO A 379 24.53 -4.53 7.55
CA PRO A 379 25.20 -5.78 7.83
C PRO A 379 25.02 -6.67 6.61
N ALA A 380 26.13 -7.25 6.12
CA ALA A 380 26.08 -8.23 5.05
C ALA A 380 25.04 -9.29 5.43
N ALA A 381 24.17 -9.65 4.49
CA ALA A 381 23.30 -10.80 4.68
C ALA A 381 24.21 -11.97 5.06
N GLU A 382 24.08 -12.49 6.28
CA GLU A 382 24.78 -13.71 6.66
C GLU A 382 24.43 -14.75 5.61
N SER A 383 25.43 -15.20 4.87
CA SER A 383 25.29 -16.38 4.04
C SER A 383 24.80 -17.47 4.97
N ALA A 384 23.59 -17.97 4.74
CA ALA A 384 23.12 -19.16 5.42
C ALA A 384 24.19 -20.22 5.22
N GLY A 385 24.92 -20.52 6.29
CA GLY A 385 26.07 -21.39 6.24
C GLY A 385 25.66 -22.74 5.66
N THR A 386 26.13 -23.05 4.47
CA THR A 386 26.32 -24.43 4.06
C THR A 386 27.48 -24.95 4.91
N THR A 387 27.14 -25.64 6.00
CA THR A 387 28.11 -26.44 6.74
C THR A 387 28.23 -27.77 6.01
N PRO A 388 29.45 -28.26 5.72
CA PRO A 388 29.74 -29.33 4.77
C PRO A 388 29.16 -30.71 5.11
#